data_AF-A0A1B9FWA7-F1
#
_entry.id   AF-A0A1B9FWA7-F1
#
_cell.length_a   1.000
_cell.length_b   1.000
_cell.length_c   1.000
_cell.angle_alpha   90.00
_cell.angle_beta   90.00
_cell.angle_gamma   90.00
#
_symmetry.space_group_name_H-M   'P 1'
#
loop_
_entity.id
_entity.type
_entity.pdbx_description
1 polymer ?
#
loop_
_entity_poly.entity_id
_entity_poly.type
_entity_poly.pdbx_seq_one_letter_code
_entity_poly.pdbx_strand_id
1 'polypeptide(L)'
;MVSLNLFRRRQVKSSVLDVPLEKYDKETGLPATIKIGDEDYKPFVSLQETRDHLTFLSALSALRHSLPSSDTDDTPFKELCQQSAMAYAYWVQHVLKERGAGKALSSGELPCLEVLMAWHSHLLNPTIYQEDIGGEYSTLQGMNFPLSTIATAIREKTLPPFQPTTPEHVQSPKQTKWSAEDVGMAIGRQAKFIGHMKRIGWLDEKYWENGVRELQFSIVLYHAWLDLMQSTECKYFLVPRLDIDLAWHTHQLHHGRYKADTTRLLGKLLNHNDAAGDEKLGNGMEVTRKLWKKRFGWEYQ
;
A
#
# COMPACT_ATOMS: atom_id res chain seq x y z
N MET A 1 -0.86 -27.18 -10.15
CA MET A 1 -1.91 -26.80 -9.19
C MET A 1 -1.32 -26.92 -7.79
N VAL A 2 -0.82 -25.82 -7.24
CA VAL A 2 -0.17 -25.82 -5.94
C VAL A 2 -1.27 -25.80 -4.87
N SER A 3 -1.36 -26.90 -4.15
CA SER A 3 -2.16 -26.95 -2.94
C SER A 3 -1.51 -26.07 -1.86
N LEU A 4 -2.23 -25.08 -1.34
CA LEU A 4 -1.82 -24.28 -0.17
C LEU A 4 -1.97 -25.11 1.13
N ASN A 5 -1.47 -26.35 1.12
CA ASN A 5 -1.47 -27.31 2.22
C ASN A 5 -0.37 -27.00 3.25
N LEU A 6 -0.25 -25.74 3.69
CA LEU A 6 0.72 -25.38 4.72
C LEU A 6 0.31 -25.86 6.11
N PHE A 7 -1.00 -26.02 6.37
CA PHE A 7 -1.51 -26.09 7.73
C PHE A 7 -2.08 -27.46 8.12
N ARG A 8 -1.27 -28.52 8.00
CA ARG A 8 -1.69 -29.91 8.32
C ARG A 8 -1.68 -30.30 9.81
N ARG A 9 -1.30 -29.41 10.73
CA ARG A 9 -1.23 -29.75 12.17
C ARG A 9 -1.94 -28.71 13.03
N ARG A 10 -2.99 -29.19 13.70
CA ARG A 10 -3.89 -28.50 14.64
C ARG A 10 -4.85 -27.51 13.95
N GLN A 11 -5.88 -28.06 13.31
CA GLN A 11 -7.02 -27.30 12.79
C GLN A 11 -7.71 -26.56 13.93
N VAL A 12 -7.75 -25.23 13.86
CA VAL A 12 -8.69 -24.44 14.64
C VAL A 12 -9.92 -24.30 13.77
N LYS A 13 -11.03 -24.97 14.13
CA LYS A 13 -12.27 -24.91 13.34
C LYS A 13 -12.61 -23.44 13.07
N SER A 14 -12.92 -23.14 11.80
CA SER A 14 -13.27 -21.81 11.25
C SER A 14 -12.15 -20.74 11.18
N SER A 15 -10.87 -21.14 11.19
CA SER A 15 -9.76 -20.21 10.89
C SER A 15 -9.75 -19.78 9.41
N VAL A 16 -9.46 -18.50 9.17
CA VAL A 16 -9.13 -17.90 7.85
C VAL A 16 -7.93 -18.59 7.16
N LEU A 17 -7.05 -19.24 7.92
CA LEU A 17 -5.93 -20.01 7.38
C LEU A 17 -6.28 -21.46 7.05
N ASP A 18 -7.46 -21.94 7.47
CA ASP A 18 -7.90 -23.33 7.32
C ASP A 18 -9.03 -23.45 6.26
N VAL A 19 -8.85 -22.80 5.11
CA VAL A 19 -9.81 -22.90 3.99
C VAL A 19 -9.58 -24.21 3.21
N PRO A 20 -10.61 -25.05 2.99
CA PRO A 20 -10.48 -26.25 2.15
C PRO A 20 -10.13 -25.91 0.70
N LEU A 21 -9.27 -26.70 0.06
CA LEU A 21 -8.76 -26.45 -1.29
C LEU A 21 -9.86 -26.37 -2.35
N GLU A 22 -10.94 -27.12 -2.18
CA GLU A 22 -12.11 -27.09 -3.06
C GLU A 22 -12.85 -25.75 -3.05
N LYS A 23 -12.60 -24.90 -2.04
CA LYS A 23 -13.14 -23.53 -1.96
C LYS A 23 -12.22 -22.48 -2.59
N TYR A 24 -11.08 -22.88 -3.13
CA TYR A 24 -10.19 -21.98 -3.85
C TYR A 24 -10.65 -21.84 -5.29
N ASP A 25 -10.62 -20.61 -5.77
CA ASP A 25 -10.80 -20.28 -7.16
C ASP A 25 -9.63 -20.84 -7.98
N LYS A 26 -9.93 -21.55 -9.08
CA LYS A 26 -8.91 -22.29 -9.84
C LYS A 26 -8.04 -21.38 -10.70
N GLU A 27 -8.53 -20.20 -11.08
CA GLU A 27 -7.81 -19.26 -11.94
C GLU A 27 -6.81 -18.45 -11.11
N THR A 28 -7.27 -17.92 -9.99
CA THR A 28 -6.50 -17.05 -9.11
C THR A 28 -5.72 -17.82 -8.05
N GLY A 29 -6.13 -19.04 -7.69
CA GLY A 29 -5.56 -19.79 -6.56
C GLY A 29 -5.75 -19.10 -5.21
N LEU A 30 -6.74 -18.22 -5.09
CA LEU A 30 -7.18 -17.59 -3.85
C LEU A 30 -8.47 -18.24 -3.34
N PRO A 31 -8.79 -18.16 -2.04
CA PRO A 31 -10.11 -18.55 -1.55
C PRO A 31 -11.21 -17.74 -2.25
N ALA A 32 -12.27 -18.42 -2.72
CA ALA A 32 -13.43 -17.74 -3.29
C ALA A 32 -14.14 -16.86 -2.25
N THR A 33 -14.15 -17.32 -0.99
CA THR A 33 -14.56 -16.54 0.17
C THR A 33 -13.58 -16.77 1.33
N ILE A 34 -13.40 -15.73 2.14
CA ILE A 34 -12.57 -15.69 3.34
C ILE A 34 -13.47 -15.29 4.51
N LYS A 35 -13.58 -16.16 5.51
CA LYS A 35 -14.38 -15.87 6.70
C LYS A 35 -13.57 -15.11 7.74
N ILE A 36 -14.06 -13.95 8.16
CA ILE A 36 -13.49 -13.16 9.26
C ILE A 36 -14.59 -12.86 10.27
N GLY A 37 -14.41 -13.32 11.51
CA GLY A 37 -15.50 -13.36 12.48
C GLY A 37 -16.67 -14.20 11.96
N ASP A 38 -17.86 -13.58 11.90
CA ASP A 38 -19.09 -14.22 11.40
C ASP A 38 -19.43 -13.88 9.94
N GLU A 39 -18.60 -13.08 9.28
CA GLU A 39 -18.87 -12.61 7.91
C GLU A 39 -17.94 -13.25 6.87
N ASP A 40 -18.47 -13.43 5.66
CA ASP A 40 -17.71 -13.88 4.49
C ASP A 40 -17.34 -12.69 3.60
N TYR A 41 -16.07 -12.66 3.19
CA TYR A 41 -15.49 -11.64 2.33
C TYR A 41 -14.88 -12.27 1.08
N LYS A 42 -14.87 -11.55 -0.04
CA LYS A 42 -13.95 -11.86 -1.14
C LYS A 42 -12.56 -11.33 -0.77
N PRO A 43 -11.48 -11.84 -1.37
CA PRO A 43 -10.17 -11.21 -1.24
C PRO A 43 -10.23 -9.71 -1.56
N PHE A 44 -9.83 -8.85 -0.62
CA PHE A 44 -9.91 -7.39 -0.77
C PHE A 44 -8.98 -6.81 -1.85
N VAL A 45 -7.97 -7.58 -2.25
CA VAL A 45 -7.05 -7.26 -3.34
C VAL A 45 -6.85 -8.48 -4.21
N SER A 46 -6.58 -8.23 -5.48
CA SER A 46 -6.28 -9.24 -6.49
C SER A 46 -4.79 -9.47 -6.68
N LEU A 47 -4.45 -10.60 -7.31
CA LEU A 47 -3.08 -10.87 -7.76
C LEU A 47 -2.57 -9.83 -8.75
N GLN A 48 -3.44 -9.33 -9.63
CA GLN A 48 -3.03 -8.32 -10.61
C GLN A 48 -2.71 -6.98 -9.94
N GLU A 49 -3.55 -6.53 -9.00
CA GLU A 49 -3.28 -5.30 -8.24
C GLU A 49 -1.97 -5.40 -7.44
N THR A 50 -1.69 -6.53 -6.79
CA THR A 50 -0.43 -6.72 -6.06
C THR A 50 0.79 -6.77 -6.99
N ARG A 51 0.68 -7.38 -8.19
CA ARG A 51 1.75 -7.35 -9.21
C ARG A 51 1.99 -5.95 -9.77
N ASP A 52 0.92 -5.22 -10.10
CA ASP A 52 1.03 -3.85 -10.60
C ASP A 52 1.62 -2.92 -9.53
N HIS A 53 1.32 -3.16 -8.25
CA HIS A 53 1.96 -2.47 -7.15
C HIS A 53 3.47 -2.75 -7.09
N LEU A 54 3.90 -4.01 -7.23
CA LEU A 54 5.34 -4.33 -7.29
C LEU A 54 6.04 -3.67 -8.48
N THR A 55 5.39 -3.58 -9.65
CA THR A 55 5.91 -2.82 -10.80
C THR A 55 6.12 -1.34 -10.44
N PHE A 56 5.14 -0.72 -9.77
CA PHE A 56 5.26 0.66 -9.29
C PHE A 56 6.41 0.83 -8.28
N LEU A 57 6.50 -0.04 -7.26
CA LEU A 57 7.56 0.00 -6.25
C LEU A 57 8.95 -0.24 -6.85
N SER A 58 9.04 -1.08 -7.89
CA SER A 58 10.29 -1.32 -8.64
C SER A 58 10.76 -0.05 -9.36
N ALA A 59 9.85 0.71 -9.99
CA ALA A 59 10.17 1.99 -10.59
C ALA A 59 10.63 3.03 -9.56
N LEU A 60 9.98 3.11 -8.39
CA LEU A 60 10.43 3.97 -7.29
C LEU A 60 11.81 3.57 -6.76
N SER A 61 12.08 2.26 -6.69
CA SER A 61 13.41 1.76 -6.34
C SER A 61 14.46 2.22 -7.36
N ALA A 62 14.17 2.09 -8.66
CA ALA A 62 15.06 2.52 -9.72
C ALA A 62 15.32 4.03 -9.68
N LEU A 63 14.28 4.84 -9.46
CA LEU A 63 14.40 6.30 -9.28
C LEU A 63 15.36 6.63 -8.13
N ARG A 64 15.21 6.01 -6.96
CA ARG A 64 16.12 6.24 -5.83
C ARG A 64 17.56 5.85 -6.14
N HIS A 65 17.79 4.74 -6.83
CA HIS A 65 19.15 4.31 -7.20
C HIS A 65 19.77 5.13 -8.33
N SER A 66 18.97 5.90 -9.08
CA SER A 66 19.48 6.80 -10.13
C SER A 66 20.10 8.09 -9.57
N LEU A 67 19.78 8.43 -8.31
CA LEU A 67 20.34 9.60 -7.66
C LEU A 67 21.82 9.39 -7.29
N PRO A 68 22.63 10.46 -7.26
CA PRO A 68 23.99 10.40 -6.74
C PRO A 68 23.97 9.82 -5.32
N SER A 69 24.65 8.69 -5.11
CA SER A 69 24.71 8.04 -3.80
C SER A 69 26.06 8.27 -3.13
N SER A 70 26.05 8.67 -1.86
CA SER A 70 27.15 8.39 -0.94
C SER A 70 26.60 7.63 0.26
N ASP A 71 27.42 6.79 0.89
CA ASP A 71 27.01 5.97 2.05
C ASP A 71 26.54 6.81 3.25
N THR A 72 26.86 8.10 3.27
CA THR A 72 26.58 9.01 4.39
C THR A 72 25.63 10.16 4.04
N ASP A 73 25.35 10.39 2.76
CA ASP A 73 24.58 11.55 2.29
C ASP A 73 23.33 11.12 1.51
N ASP A 74 22.18 11.18 2.19
CA ASP A 74 20.85 10.95 1.61
C ASP A 74 20.18 12.28 1.20
N THR A 75 20.93 13.39 1.18
CA THR A 75 20.42 14.73 0.81
C THR A 75 19.77 14.76 -0.56
N PRO A 76 20.35 14.18 -1.63
CA PRO A 76 19.70 14.16 -2.95
C PRO A 76 18.32 13.51 -2.93
N PHE A 77 18.16 12.43 -2.14
CA PHE A 77 16.88 11.76 -2.00
C PHE A 77 15.88 12.58 -1.16
N LYS A 78 16.35 13.23 -0.09
CA LYS A 78 15.50 14.14 0.71
C LYS A 78 15.00 15.33 -0.10
N GLU A 79 15.86 15.93 -0.92
CA GLU A 79 15.50 17.00 -1.85
C GLU A 79 14.47 16.52 -2.87
N LEU A 80 14.67 15.33 -3.47
CA LEU A 80 13.68 14.73 -4.36
C LEU A 80 12.34 14.50 -3.66
N CYS A 81 12.34 13.98 -2.43
CA CYS A 81 11.10 13.78 -1.64
C CYS A 81 10.34 15.10 -1.46
N GLN A 82 11.04 16.17 -1.09
CA GLN A 82 10.44 17.49 -0.88
C GLN A 82 9.89 18.07 -2.19
N GLN A 83 10.65 17.99 -3.29
CA GLN A 83 10.20 18.48 -4.60
C GLN A 83 9.02 17.67 -5.13
N SER A 84 9.03 16.35 -4.93
CA SER A 84 7.92 15.45 -5.30
C SER A 84 6.63 15.81 -4.56
N ALA A 85 6.73 16.07 -3.25
CA ALA A 85 5.59 16.44 -2.43
C ALA A 85 5.03 17.82 -2.81
N MET A 86 5.89 18.80 -3.08
CA MET A 86 5.47 20.13 -3.57
C MET A 86 4.80 20.04 -4.94
N ALA A 87 5.38 19.27 -5.87
CA ALA A 87 4.81 19.04 -7.20
C ALA A 87 3.45 18.33 -7.12
N TYR A 88 3.30 17.37 -6.20
CA TYR A 88 2.01 16.73 -5.94
C TYR A 88 0.96 17.71 -5.39
N ALA A 89 1.31 18.53 -4.39
CA ALA A 89 0.40 19.53 -3.87
C ALA A 89 -0.07 20.51 -4.96
N TYR A 90 0.86 20.98 -5.79
CA TYR A 90 0.54 21.82 -6.94
C TYR A 90 -0.36 21.10 -7.95
N TRP A 91 -0.01 19.87 -8.32
CA TRP A 91 -0.77 19.06 -9.27
C TRP A 91 -2.22 18.86 -8.82
N VAL A 92 -2.46 18.54 -7.54
CA VAL A 92 -3.83 18.32 -7.02
C VAL A 92 -4.64 19.62 -7.00
N GLN A 93 -4.04 20.71 -6.52
CA GLN A 93 -4.78 21.96 -6.26
C GLN A 93 -5.00 22.80 -7.51
N HIS A 94 -4.17 22.65 -8.54
CA HIS A 94 -4.23 23.45 -9.76
C HIS A 94 -4.54 22.59 -10.99
N VAL A 95 -3.65 21.68 -11.36
CA VAL A 95 -3.77 20.90 -12.61
C VAL A 95 -4.99 19.99 -12.61
N LEU A 96 -5.16 19.19 -11.56
CA LEU A 96 -6.27 18.27 -11.43
C LEU A 96 -7.60 19.01 -11.19
N LYS A 97 -7.54 20.17 -10.53
CA LYS A 97 -8.71 21.02 -10.29
C LYS A 97 -9.26 21.63 -11.57
N GLU A 98 -8.40 22.10 -12.46
CA GLU A 98 -8.79 22.57 -13.79
C GLU A 98 -9.40 21.45 -14.64
N ARG A 99 -8.89 20.22 -14.50
CA ARG A 99 -9.42 19.03 -15.17
C ARG A 99 -10.83 18.63 -14.69
N GLY A 100 -11.19 18.94 -13.45
CA GLY A 100 -12.50 18.65 -12.86
C GLY A 100 -12.66 17.24 -12.29
N ALA A 101 -13.69 17.06 -11.45
CA ALA A 101 -13.92 15.82 -10.69
C ALA A 101 -14.57 14.69 -11.52
N GLY A 102 -14.42 13.44 -11.05
CA GLY A 102 -15.38 12.36 -11.37
C GLY A 102 -15.00 11.34 -12.45
N LYS A 103 -13.74 11.29 -12.91
CA LYS A 103 -13.26 10.22 -13.81
C LYS A 103 -11.88 9.71 -13.41
N ALA A 104 -11.62 8.42 -13.63
CA ALA A 104 -10.27 7.87 -13.59
C ALA A 104 -9.34 8.64 -14.54
N LEU A 105 -8.05 8.72 -14.21
CA LEU A 105 -7.04 9.27 -15.10
C LEU A 105 -6.79 8.30 -16.25
N SER A 106 -6.83 8.79 -17.47
CA SER A 106 -6.34 8.08 -18.65
C SER A 106 -4.80 8.08 -18.67
N SER A 107 -4.21 7.22 -19.51
CA SER A 107 -2.74 7.11 -19.60
C SER A 107 -2.05 8.43 -19.94
N GLY A 108 -2.67 9.28 -20.76
CA GLY A 108 -2.12 10.59 -21.14
C GLY A 108 -2.31 11.68 -20.08
N GLU A 109 -3.09 11.42 -19.03
CA GLU A 109 -3.32 12.34 -17.90
C GLU A 109 -2.49 12.00 -16.66
N LEU A 110 -1.71 10.90 -16.70
CA LEU A 110 -0.87 10.51 -15.58
C LEU A 110 0.25 11.55 -15.37
N PRO A 111 0.47 12.01 -14.13
CA PRO A 111 1.61 12.84 -13.83
C PRO A 111 2.90 12.00 -13.81
N CYS A 112 4.04 12.66 -13.65
CA CYS A 112 5.35 12.01 -13.55
C CYS A 112 5.45 11.09 -12.32
N LEU A 113 6.46 10.22 -12.33
CA LEU A 113 6.66 9.18 -11.30
C LEU A 113 6.80 9.77 -9.88
N GLU A 114 7.42 10.93 -9.75
CA GLU A 114 7.64 11.68 -8.52
C GLU A 114 6.32 12.15 -7.89
N VAL A 115 5.42 12.69 -8.69
CA VAL A 115 4.08 13.08 -8.22
C VAL A 115 3.28 11.85 -7.81
N LEU A 116 3.38 10.75 -8.58
CA LEU A 116 2.74 9.47 -8.24
C LEU A 116 3.31 8.89 -6.93
N MET A 117 4.61 9.02 -6.69
CA MET A 117 5.29 8.61 -5.45
C MET A 117 4.74 9.35 -4.22
N ALA A 118 4.55 10.67 -4.35
CA ALA A 118 3.96 11.49 -3.29
C ALA A 118 2.48 11.15 -3.06
N TRP A 119 1.68 10.97 -4.12
CA TRP A 119 0.28 10.57 -3.99
C TRP A 119 0.14 9.19 -3.34
N HIS A 120 0.95 8.22 -3.77
CA HIS A 120 1.03 6.89 -3.15
C HIS A 120 1.33 6.99 -1.65
N SER A 121 2.36 7.74 -1.26
CA SER A 121 2.74 7.91 0.16
C SER A 121 1.64 8.58 0.98
N HIS A 122 0.87 9.50 0.37
CA HIS A 122 -0.30 10.11 0.99
C HIS A 122 -1.43 9.09 1.23
N LEU A 123 -1.74 8.25 0.25
CA LEU A 123 -2.76 7.19 0.38
C LEU A 123 -2.46 6.18 1.50
N LEU A 124 -1.17 5.92 1.76
CA LEU A 124 -0.73 5.05 2.86
C LEU A 124 -0.89 5.67 4.25
N ASN A 125 -1.57 6.82 4.36
CA ASN A 125 -1.99 7.46 5.60
C ASN A 125 -3.50 7.74 5.58
N PRO A 126 -4.36 6.70 5.65
CA PRO A 126 -5.75 6.80 5.22
C PRO A 126 -6.62 7.82 5.98
N THR A 127 -6.38 8.04 7.27
CA THR A 127 -7.17 9.01 8.04
C THR A 127 -6.84 10.44 7.65
N ILE A 128 -5.55 10.74 7.45
CA ILE A 128 -5.08 12.05 7.01
C ILE A 128 -5.53 12.30 5.58
N TYR A 129 -5.36 11.30 4.70
CA TYR A 129 -5.86 11.35 3.33
C TYR A 129 -7.35 11.65 3.27
N GLN A 130 -8.16 11.01 4.12
CA GLN A 130 -9.59 11.27 4.22
C GLN A 130 -9.93 12.71 4.62
N GLU A 131 -9.17 13.32 5.52
CA GLU A 131 -9.34 14.72 5.92
C GLU A 131 -8.98 15.66 4.77
N ASP A 132 -7.84 15.44 4.12
CA ASP A 132 -7.32 16.32 3.06
C ASP A 132 -8.20 16.31 1.81
N ILE A 133 -8.70 15.14 1.39
CA ILE A 133 -9.67 15.06 0.27
C ILE A 133 -11.06 15.60 0.65
N GLY A 134 -11.31 15.91 1.93
CA GLY A 134 -12.48 16.66 2.37
C GLY A 134 -12.31 18.18 2.26
N GLY A 135 -11.10 18.66 1.97
CA GLY A 135 -10.74 20.08 1.92
C GLY A 135 -10.08 20.47 0.59
N GLU A 136 -8.84 20.96 0.67
CA GLU A 136 -8.13 21.50 -0.50
C GLU A 136 -7.79 20.44 -1.55
N TYR A 137 -7.80 19.14 -1.20
CA TYR A 137 -7.63 18.03 -2.13
C TYR A 137 -8.95 17.37 -2.55
N SER A 138 -10.08 18.09 -2.46
CA SER A 138 -11.42 17.59 -2.84
C SER A 138 -11.54 17.04 -4.27
N THR A 139 -10.63 17.42 -5.18
CA THR A 139 -10.55 16.85 -6.54
C THR A 139 -10.18 15.36 -6.56
N LEU A 140 -9.51 14.86 -5.52
CA LEU A 140 -9.21 13.45 -5.34
C LEU A 140 -10.36 12.67 -4.70
N GLN A 141 -11.43 13.33 -4.26
CA GLN A 141 -12.55 12.64 -3.63
C GLN A 141 -13.22 11.66 -4.62
N GLY A 142 -13.24 10.37 -4.25
CA GLY A 142 -13.77 9.29 -5.09
C GLY A 142 -12.85 8.86 -6.24
N MET A 143 -11.67 9.48 -6.38
CA MET A 143 -10.65 9.06 -7.33
C MET A 143 -9.84 7.89 -6.75
N ASN A 144 -9.74 6.80 -7.50
CA ASN A 144 -8.84 5.70 -7.16
C ASN A 144 -7.45 6.00 -7.72
N PHE A 145 -6.40 5.53 -7.02
CA PHE A 145 -5.07 5.47 -7.59
C PHE A 145 -5.09 4.54 -8.81
N PRO A 146 -4.78 5.02 -10.03
CA PRO A 146 -4.95 4.25 -11.26
C PRO A 146 -3.80 3.26 -11.47
N LEU A 147 -3.62 2.34 -10.51
CA LEU A 147 -2.44 1.50 -10.37
C LEU A 147 -2.10 0.69 -11.63
N SER A 148 -3.11 0.09 -12.27
CA SER A 148 -2.89 -0.72 -13.48
C SER A 148 -2.47 0.14 -14.68
N THR A 149 -3.07 1.33 -14.83
CA THR A 149 -2.66 2.31 -15.85
C THR A 149 -1.23 2.78 -15.61
N ILE A 150 -0.86 3.05 -14.35
CA ILE A 150 0.49 3.45 -13.94
C ILE A 150 1.50 2.33 -14.24
N ALA A 151 1.20 1.10 -13.86
CA ALA A 151 2.08 -0.04 -14.12
C ALA A 151 2.29 -0.26 -15.62
N THR A 152 1.26 -0.07 -16.44
CA THR A 152 1.37 -0.10 -17.90
C THR A 152 2.27 1.02 -18.42
N ALA A 153 2.04 2.26 -17.97
CA ALA A 153 2.85 3.41 -18.38
C ALA A 153 4.33 3.28 -17.97
N ILE A 154 4.61 2.62 -16.84
CA ILE A 154 5.99 2.29 -16.41
C ILE A 154 6.63 1.30 -17.37
N ARG A 155 5.94 0.19 -17.71
CA ARG A 155 6.46 -0.83 -18.62
C ARG A 155 6.72 -0.27 -20.02
N GLU A 156 5.82 0.60 -20.50
CA GLU A 156 5.91 1.25 -21.81
C GLU A 156 6.80 2.50 -21.80
N LYS A 157 7.26 2.96 -20.63
CA LYS A 157 8.05 4.18 -20.44
C LYS A 157 7.38 5.44 -21.00
N THR A 158 6.08 5.58 -20.76
CA THR A 158 5.24 6.68 -21.27
C THR A 158 4.91 7.74 -20.22
N LEU A 159 5.32 7.58 -18.96
CA LEU A 159 5.18 8.63 -17.94
C LEU A 159 5.96 9.89 -18.35
N PRO A 160 5.40 11.10 -18.13
CA PRO A 160 6.10 12.33 -18.45
C PRO A 160 7.33 12.54 -17.53
N PRO A 161 8.35 13.27 -17.99
CA PRO A 161 9.53 13.57 -17.18
C PRO A 161 9.17 14.48 -16.00
N PHE A 162 9.95 14.41 -14.93
CA PHE A 162 9.80 15.32 -13.80
C PHE A 162 10.11 16.76 -14.20
N GLN A 163 9.22 17.68 -13.84
CA GLN A 163 9.43 19.12 -13.97
C GLN A 163 9.23 19.74 -12.58
N PRO A 164 10.31 20.10 -11.87
CA PRO A 164 10.20 20.75 -10.58
C PRO A 164 9.41 22.05 -10.73
N THR A 165 8.44 22.28 -9.84
CA THR A 165 7.75 23.57 -9.76
C THR A 165 8.75 24.65 -9.37
N THR A 166 9.13 25.52 -10.31
CA THR A 166 10.00 26.67 -10.02
C THR A 166 9.24 27.73 -9.20
N PRO A 167 9.85 28.32 -8.16
CA PRO A 167 9.20 29.32 -7.29
C PRO A 167 8.69 30.56 -8.02
N GLU A 168 9.21 30.88 -9.20
CA GLU A 168 8.96 32.15 -9.89
C GLU A 168 7.58 32.25 -10.57
N HIS A 169 6.83 31.16 -10.74
CA HIS A 169 5.60 31.16 -11.55
C HIS A 169 4.40 30.43 -10.92
N VAL A 170 4.48 30.00 -9.67
CA VAL A 170 3.46 29.14 -9.05
C VAL A 170 2.94 29.77 -7.76
N GLN A 171 1.61 29.95 -7.67
CA GLN A 171 0.95 30.22 -6.38
C GLN A 171 1.31 29.10 -5.40
N SER A 172 1.79 29.45 -4.22
CA SER A 172 2.08 28.46 -3.18
C SER A 172 0.84 27.61 -2.91
N PRO A 173 0.95 26.26 -2.90
CA PRO A 173 -0.16 25.40 -2.55
C PRO A 173 -0.72 25.79 -1.19
N LYS A 174 -2.05 25.78 -1.08
CA LYS A 174 -2.73 26.03 0.19
C LYS A 174 -2.39 24.93 1.18
N GLN A 175 -2.41 25.30 2.45
CA GLN A 175 -2.13 24.39 3.55
C GLN A 175 -3.22 23.32 3.69
N THR A 176 -2.79 22.07 3.71
CA THR A 176 -3.57 20.88 4.02
C THR A 176 -3.28 20.40 5.45
N LYS A 177 -4.03 19.40 5.94
CA LYS A 177 -3.76 18.74 7.23
C LYS A 177 -2.35 18.16 7.25
N TRP A 178 -1.94 17.55 6.13
CA TRP A 178 -0.57 17.14 5.93
C TRP A 178 0.17 18.11 5.03
N SER A 179 1.27 18.70 5.53
CA SER A 179 2.09 19.60 4.72
C SER A 179 2.84 18.84 3.62
N ALA A 180 3.37 19.57 2.64
CA ALA A 180 4.25 18.98 1.63
C ALA A 180 5.50 18.36 2.29
N GLU A 181 6.03 19.00 3.33
CA GLU A 181 7.14 18.50 4.13
C GLU A 181 6.81 17.14 4.76
N ASP A 182 5.60 17.01 5.31
CA ASP A 182 5.19 15.77 5.94
C ASP A 182 5.02 14.62 4.94
N VAL A 183 4.46 14.92 3.75
CA VAL A 183 4.37 13.95 2.64
C VAL A 183 5.79 13.56 2.19
N GLY A 184 6.73 14.52 2.12
CA GLY A 184 8.14 14.26 1.85
C GLY A 184 8.77 13.29 2.85
N MET A 185 8.50 13.49 4.15
CA MET A 185 8.95 12.55 5.19
C MET A 185 8.31 11.16 5.04
N ALA A 186 7.05 11.08 4.62
CA ALA A 186 6.36 9.81 4.38
C ALA A 186 7.00 9.03 3.21
N ILE A 187 7.34 9.70 2.12
CA ILE A 187 8.09 9.10 1.00
C ILE A 187 9.40 8.48 1.53
N GLY A 188 10.13 9.21 2.38
CA GLY A 188 11.35 8.72 3.01
C GLY A 188 11.15 7.45 3.85
N ARG A 189 10.03 7.35 4.57
CA ARG A 189 9.67 6.13 5.33
C ARG A 189 9.30 4.97 4.41
N GLN A 190 8.53 5.22 3.35
CA GLN A 190 8.17 4.22 2.34
C GLN A 190 9.40 3.65 1.62
N ALA A 191 10.46 4.45 1.45
CA ALA A 191 11.69 4.00 0.84
C ALA A 191 12.37 2.85 1.61
N LYS A 192 12.16 2.74 2.93
CA LYS A 192 12.66 1.60 3.74
C LYS A 192 11.91 0.31 3.38
N PHE A 193 10.58 0.37 3.29
CA PHE A 193 9.75 -0.76 2.86
C PHE A 193 10.15 -1.23 1.45
N ILE A 194 10.29 -0.30 0.49
CA ILE A 194 10.75 -0.62 -0.87
C ILE A 194 12.13 -1.29 -0.85
N GLY A 195 13.06 -0.82 0.00
CA GLY A 195 14.37 -1.44 0.18
C GLY A 195 14.29 -2.88 0.67
N HIS A 196 13.36 -3.20 1.58
CA HIS A 196 13.12 -4.57 2.03
C HIS A 196 12.53 -5.44 0.91
N MET A 197 11.56 -4.93 0.13
CA MET A 197 11.00 -5.63 -1.02
C MET A 197 12.06 -5.95 -2.08
N LYS A 198 12.98 -5.00 -2.34
CA LYS A 198 14.13 -5.22 -3.23
C LYS A 198 15.02 -6.34 -2.71
N ARG A 199 15.36 -6.31 -1.42
CA ARG A 199 16.27 -7.29 -0.78
C ARG A 199 15.77 -8.72 -0.88
N ILE A 200 14.46 -8.94 -0.78
CA ILE A 200 13.85 -10.27 -0.92
C ILE A 200 13.59 -10.68 -2.38
N GLY A 201 13.96 -9.83 -3.35
CA GLY A 201 13.83 -10.10 -4.78
C GLY A 201 12.46 -9.81 -5.39
N TRP A 202 11.48 -9.34 -4.62
CA TRP A 202 10.09 -9.20 -5.09
C TRP A 202 9.88 -8.06 -6.10
N LEU A 203 10.82 -7.11 -6.18
CA LEU A 203 10.80 -6.05 -7.19
C LEU A 203 11.38 -6.49 -8.55
N ASP A 204 11.97 -7.69 -8.64
CA ASP A 204 12.42 -8.27 -9.90
C ASP A 204 11.28 -9.06 -10.54
N GLU A 205 10.90 -8.69 -11.76
CA GLU A 205 9.83 -9.36 -12.49
C GLU A 205 10.13 -10.84 -12.75
N LYS A 206 11.42 -11.20 -12.90
CA LYS A 206 11.87 -12.58 -13.11
C LYS A 206 11.56 -13.50 -11.93
N TYR A 207 11.47 -12.95 -10.72
CA TYR A 207 11.09 -13.72 -9.53
C TYR A 207 9.74 -14.42 -9.73
N TRP A 208 8.81 -13.76 -10.44
CA TRP A 208 7.43 -14.19 -10.62
C TRP A 208 7.20 -15.13 -11.82
N GLU A 209 8.24 -15.47 -12.58
CA GLU A 209 8.16 -16.43 -13.69
C GLU A 209 7.93 -17.87 -13.18
N ASN A 210 8.39 -18.19 -11.97
CA ASN A 210 8.26 -19.52 -11.35
C ASN A 210 6.95 -19.73 -10.59
N GLY A 211 6.06 -18.72 -10.58
CA GLY A 211 4.78 -18.75 -9.91
C GLY A 211 4.52 -17.53 -9.04
N VAL A 212 3.30 -17.44 -8.51
CA VAL A 212 2.80 -16.29 -7.71
C VAL A 212 2.34 -16.72 -6.31
N ARG A 213 2.88 -17.83 -5.81
CA ARG A 213 2.41 -18.46 -4.57
C ARG A 213 2.56 -17.53 -3.37
N GLU A 214 3.66 -16.80 -3.33
CA GLU A 214 3.98 -15.84 -2.26
C GLU A 214 3.00 -14.67 -2.26
N LEU A 215 2.51 -14.23 -3.42
CA LEU A 215 1.44 -13.22 -3.53
C LEU A 215 0.08 -13.79 -3.11
N GLN A 216 -0.22 -15.03 -3.49
CA GLN A 216 -1.44 -15.69 -3.01
C GLN A 216 -1.45 -15.77 -1.48
N PHE A 217 -0.31 -16.14 -0.89
CA PHE A 217 -0.14 -16.18 0.55
C PHE A 217 -0.24 -14.81 1.20
N SER A 218 0.41 -13.78 0.64
CA SER A 218 0.37 -12.43 1.20
C SER A 218 -1.07 -11.92 1.33
N ILE A 219 -1.91 -12.18 0.32
CA ILE A 219 -3.32 -11.83 0.31
C ILE A 219 -4.08 -12.58 1.40
N VAL A 220 -3.93 -13.91 1.51
CA VAL A 220 -4.62 -14.70 2.55
C VAL A 220 -4.18 -14.29 3.96
N LEU A 221 -2.88 -14.09 4.16
CA LEU A 221 -2.31 -13.68 5.44
C LEU A 221 -2.72 -12.27 5.85
N TYR A 222 -2.94 -11.38 4.89
CA TYR A 222 -3.52 -10.06 5.16
C TYR A 222 -4.92 -10.17 5.75
N HIS A 223 -5.76 -11.05 5.22
CA HIS A 223 -7.08 -11.29 5.82
C HIS A 223 -6.98 -11.94 7.20
N ALA A 224 -5.99 -12.82 7.42
CA ALA A 224 -5.70 -13.35 8.75
C ALA A 224 -5.25 -12.27 9.74
N TRP A 225 -4.44 -11.32 9.29
CA TRP A 225 -4.04 -10.18 10.10
C TRP A 225 -5.24 -9.28 10.43
N LEU A 226 -6.16 -9.07 9.48
CA LEU A 226 -7.42 -8.35 9.74
C LEU A 226 -8.36 -9.10 10.71
N ASP A 227 -8.43 -10.42 10.65
CA ASP A 227 -9.14 -11.24 11.66
C ASP A 227 -8.53 -11.07 13.06
N LEU A 228 -7.20 -10.96 13.15
CA LEU A 228 -6.52 -10.67 14.40
C LEU A 228 -6.84 -9.26 14.91
N MET A 229 -6.89 -8.26 14.02
CA MET A 229 -7.32 -6.90 14.34
C MET A 229 -8.77 -6.88 14.85
N GLN A 230 -9.69 -7.57 14.16
CA GLN A 230 -11.11 -7.64 14.52
C GLN A 230 -11.29 -8.33 15.88
N SER A 231 -10.71 -9.52 16.06
CA SER A 231 -10.86 -10.33 17.28
C SER A 231 -10.25 -9.68 18.53
N THR A 232 -9.41 -8.66 18.35
CA THR A 232 -8.83 -7.86 19.42
C THR A 232 -9.44 -6.47 19.52
N GLU A 233 -10.53 -6.20 18.78
CA GLU A 233 -11.23 -4.91 18.73
C GLU A 233 -10.28 -3.73 18.39
N CYS A 234 -9.23 -3.99 17.59
CA CYS A 234 -8.17 -3.03 17.29
C CYS A 234 -7.50 -2.42 18.53
N LYS A 235 -7.46 -3.13 19.68
CA LYS A 235 -6.88 -2.64 20.95
C LYS A 235 -5.35 -2.58 20.92
N TYR A 236 -4.72 -3.36 20.05
CA TYR A 236 -3.27 -3.49 19.95
C TYR A 236 -2.74 -2.91 18.64
N PHE A 237 -1.52 -2.40 18.69
CA PHE A 237 -0.73 -2.15 17.49
C PHE A 237 -0.15 -3.48 17.01
N LEU A 238 -0.74 -4.05 15.96
CA LEU A 238 -0.27 -5.29 15.35
C LEU A 238 0.72 -4.97 14.24
N VAL A 239 1.90 -5.58 14.27
CA VAL A 239 2.97 -5.35 13.29
C VAL A 239 2.80 -6.31 12.12
N PRO A 240 2.50 -5.84 10.89
CA PRO A 240 2.40 -6.71 9.74
C PRO A 240 3.79 -7.25 9.37
N ARG A 241 3.84 -8.50 8.86
CA ARG A 241 5.01 -8.98 8.13
C ARG A 241 5.10 -8.27 6.79
N LEU A 242 6.27 -8.30 6.18
CA LEU A 242 6.55 -7.58 4.93
C LEU A 242 5.59 -7.97 3.78
N ASP A 243 5.21 -9.24 3.68
CA ASP A 243 4.24 -9.74 2.69
C ASP A 243 2.81 -9.26 2.99
N ILE A 244 2.37 -9.35 4.25
CA ILE A 244 1.09 -8.80 4.72
C ILE A 244 1.01 -7.29 4.43
N ASP A 245 2.10 -6.57 4.68
CA ASP A 245 2.18 -5.13 4.52
C ASP A 245 2.05 -4.73 3.04
N LEU A 246 2.64 -5.49 2.11
CA LEU A 246 2.41 -5.28 0.67
C LEU A 246 0.91 -5.39 0.31
N ALA A 247 0.22 -6.44 0.75
CA ALA A 247 -1.20 -6.62 0.47
C ALA A 247 -2.04 -5.52 1.12
N TRP A 248 -1.67 -5.09 2.33
CA TRP A 248 -2.32 -3.99 3.04
C TRP A 248 -2.16 -2.66 2.31
N HIS A 249 -0.92 -2.28 1.93
CA HIS A 249 -0.67 -1.06 1.16
C HIS A 249 -1.41 -1.09 -0.17
N THR A 250 -1.43 -2.24 -0.86
CA THR A 250 -2.19 -2.41 -2.11
C THR A 250 -3.67 -2.12 -1.90
N HIS A 251 -4.26 -2.56 -0.78
CA HIS A 251 -5.66 -2.28 -0.46
C HIS A 251 -5.89 -0.78 -0.23
N GLN A 252 -4.97 -0.10 0.46
CA GLN A 252 -5.05 1.34 0.78
C GLN A 252 -5.03 2.25 -0.46
N LEU A 253 -4.43 1.81 -1.57
CA LEU A 253 -4.44 2.56 -2.84
C LEU A 253 -5.86 2.76 -3.43
N HIS A 254 -6.84 2.03 -2.91
CA HIS A 254 -8.25 2.16 -3.26
C HIS A 254 -9.03 2.78 -2.10
N HIS A 255 -8.73 4.02 -1.72
CA HIS A 255 -9.26 4.69 -0.51
C HIS A 255 -10.75 4.47 -0.25
N GLY A 256 -11.59 4.62 -1.29
CA GLY A 256 -13.05 4.40 -1.17
C GLY A 256 -13.42 2.96 -0.79
N ARG A 257 -12.82 1.97 -1.47
CA ARG A 257 -12.99 0.53 -1.19
C ARG A 257 -12.42 0.18 0.19
N TYR A 258 -11.19 0.62 0.46
CA TYR A 258 -10.49 0.41 1.72
C TYR A 258 -11.27 0.92 2.92
N LYS A 259 -11.84 2.13 2.83
CA LYS A 259 -12.69 2.70 3.87
C LYS A 259 -13.95 1.87 4.07
N ALA A 260 -14.65 1.51 3.00
CA ALA A 260 -15.88 0.71 3.10
C ALA A 260 -15.62 -0.66 3.73
N ASP A 261 -14.58 -1.34 3.28
CA ASP A 261 -14.20 -2.68 3.74
C ASP A 261 -13.74 -2.66 5.19
N THR A 262 -12.88 -1.71 5.58
CA THR A 262 -12.40 -1.62 6.97
C THR A 262 -13.48 -1.12 7.93
N THR A 263 -14.35 -0.21 7.50
CA THR A 263 -15.51 0.20 8.32
C THR A 263 -16.47 -0.97 8.53
N ARG A 264 -16.76 -1.77 7.50
CA ARG A 264 -17.59 -2.96 7.64
C ARG A 264 -16.96 -3.97 8.58
N LEU A 265 -15.66 -4.25 8.41
CA LEU A 265 -14.99 -5.32 9.15
C LEU A 265 -14.63 -4.95 10.59
N LEU A 266 -14.19 -3.71 10.82
CA LEU A 266 -13.57 -3.24 12.07
C LEU A 266 -14.35 -2.11 12.75
N GLY A 267 -15.46 -1.66 12.16
CA GLY A 267 -16.27 -0.54 12.65
C GLY A 267 -15.64 0.85 12.42
N LYS A 268 -14.45 0.93 11.82
CA LYS A 268 -13.73 2.20 11.58
C LYS A 268 -12.76 2.09 10.41
N LEU A 269 -12.39 3.24 9.84
CA LEU A 269 -11.28 3.33 8.90
C LEU A 269 -9.99 2.92 9.62
N LEU A 270 -9.35 1.86 9.14
CA LEU A 270 -8.09 1.40 9.70
C LEU A 270 -6.95 2.31 9.24
N ASN A 271 -6.29 2.98 10.18
CA ASN A 271 -5.16 3.84 9.88
C ASN A 271 -3.85 3.04 9.76
N HIS A 272 -2.88 3.59 9.02
CA HIS A 272 -1.52 3.08 8.93
C HIS A 272 -0.58 4.16 9.48
N ASN A 273 -0.20 4.02 10.75
CA ASN A 273 0.69 4.97 11.41
C ASN A 273 2.14 4.54 11.20
N ASP A 274 2.73 4.99 10.09
CA ASP A 274 4.12 4.72 9.75
C ASP A 274 5.13 5.55 10.56
N ALA A 275 4.65 6.57 11.29
CA ALA A 275 5.43 7.43 12.17
C ALA A 275 5.57 6.90 13.61
N ALA A 276 5.04 5.72 13.91
CA ALA A 276 5.25 5.07 15.20
C ALA A 276 6.74 4.70 15.34
N GLY A 277 7.49 5.47 16.13
CA GLY A 277 8.92 5.26 16.36
C GLY A 277 9.28 3.88 16.92
N ASP A 278 10.56 3.54 16.84
CA ASP A 278 11.14 2.22 17.17
C ASP A 278 10.75 1.67 18.55
N GLU A 279 10.46 2.53 19.53
CA GLU A 279 10.00 2.12 20.87
C GLU A 279 8.63 1.44 20.88
N LYS A 280 7.71 1.80 19.97
CA LYS A 280 6.38 1.15 19.85
C LYS A 280 6.46 -0.17 19.06
N LEU A 281 7.44 -0.31 18.17
CA LEU A 281 7.65 -1.51 17.36
C LEU A 281 8.10 -2.71 18.20
N GLY A 282 8.94 -2.49 19.23
CA GLY A 282 9.52 -3.56 20.05
C GLY A 282 8.47 -4.43 20.76
N ASN A 283 7.55 -3.82 21.51
CA ASN A 283 6.47 -4.56 22.16
C ASN A 283 5.38 -5.00 21.16
N GLY A 284 5.16 -4.24 20.09
CA GLY A 284 4.13 -4.55 19.08
C GLY A 284 4.36 -5.89 18.37
N MET A 285 5.60 -6.19 17.97
CA MET A 285 5.92 -7.45 17.29
C MET A 285 5.68 -8.65 18.21
N GLU A 286 6.16 -8.59 19.45
CA GLU A 286 5.99 -9.68 20.42
C GLU A 286 4.51 -9.91 20.78
N VAL A 287 3.74 -8.84 20.94
CA VAL A 287 2.29 -8.90 21.13
C VAL A 287 1.62 -9.56 19.91
N THR A 288 2.03 -9.19 18.70
CA THR A 288 1.49 -9.77 17.46
C THR A 288 1.76 -11.26 17.39
N ARG A 289 3.01 -11.71 17.67
CA ARG A 289 3.36 -13.14 17.70
C ARG A 289 2.50 -13.93 18.68
N LYS A 290 2.35 -13.42 19.91
CA LYS A 290 1.56 -14.05 20.97
C LYS A 290 0.08 -14.19 20.58
N LEU A 291 -0.51 -13.11 20.07
CA LEU A 291 -1.92 -13.09 19.67
C LEU A 291 -2.16 -13.99 18.45
N TRP A 292 -1.28 -13.94 17.45
CA TRP A 292 -1.35 -14.79 16.26
C TRP A 292 -1.29 -16.28 16.61
N LYS A 293 -0.34 -16.68 17.45
CA LYS A 293 -0.23 -18.06 17.94
C LYS A 293 -1.47 -18.50 18.72
N LYS A 294 -2.01 -17.61 19.55
CA LYS A 294 -3.25 -17.88 20.29
C LYS A 294 -4.46 -18.04 19.37
N ARG A 295 -4.59 -17.18 18.35
CA ARG A 295 -5.75 -17.14 17.44
C ARG A 295 -5.72 -18.26 16.41
N PHE A 296 -4.56 -18.53 15.82
CA PHE A 296 -4.44 -19.45 14.69
C PHE A 296 -3.72 -20.75 15.02
N GLY A 297 -3.01 -20.84 16.15
CA GLY A 297 -2.21 -22.03 16.50
C GLY A 297 -0.86 -22.13 15.77
N TRP A 298 -0.49 -21.11 15.01
CA TRP A 298 0.73 -21.05 14.20
C TRP A 298 1.73 -20.01 14.73
N GLU A 299 3.01 -20.21 14.49
CA GLU A 299 4.00 -19.16 14.77
C GLU A 299 3.88 -18.04 13.74
N TYR A 300 3.92 -16.79 14.20
CA TYR A 300 4.06 -15.63 13.32
C TYR A 300 5.54 -15.44 13.04
N GLN A 301 5.99 -15.80 11.84
CA GLN A 301 7.41 -15.87 11.50
C GLN A 301 8.00 -14.52 11.13
#